data_AF-A0A4V3S4U9-F1
#
_entry.id   AF-A0A4V3S4U9-F1
#
_cell.length_a   1.000
_cell.length_b   1.000
_cell.length_c   1.000
_cell.angle_alpha   90.00
_cell.angle_beta   90.00
_cell.angle_gamma   90.00
#
_symmetry.space_group_name_H-M   'P 1'
#
loop_
_entity.id
_entity.type
_entity.pdbx_description
1 polymer ?
#
loop_
_entity_poly.entity_id
_entity_poly.type
_entity_poly.pdbx_seq_one_letter_code
_entity_poly.pdbx_strand_id
1 'polypeptide(L)' 'MTEAAMAPVLHVSLLQPVGVEGCPACGAAAAARASARKRGDAATEREANETIQQHPHRRSTDYKGVLR' A
#
# COMPACT_ATOMS: atom_id res chain seq x y z
N MET A 1 3.24 -22.26 -35.05
CA MET A 1 2.53 -22.20 -33.75
C MET A 1 3.40 -21.38 -32.84
N THR A 2 3.11 -20.09 -32.69
CA THR A 2 3.94 -19.15 -31.92
C THR A 2 3.55 -19.28 -30.45
N GLU A 3 4.46 -19.79 -29.63
CA GLU A 3 4.35 -19.74 -28.17
C GLU A 3 4.25 -18.27 -27.74
N ALA A 4 3.10 -17.89 -27.20
CA ALA A 4 2.96 -16.66 -26.47
C ALA A 4 3.84 -16.78 -25.23
N ALA A 5 5.03 -16.17 -25.28
CA ALA A 5 5.89 -16.03 -24.13
C ALA A 5 5.08 -15.35 -23.01
N MET A 6 4.66 -16.13 -22.00
CA MET A 6 4.06 -15.62 -20.78
C MET A 6 5.10 -14.74 -20.11
N ALA A 7 5.02 -13.44 -20.35
CA ALA A 7 5.84 -12.46 -19.66
C ALA A 7 5.61 -12.63 -18.16
N PRO A 8 6.68 -12.69 -17.33
CA PRO A 8 6.52 -12.73 -15.89
C PRO A 8 5.73 -11.49 -15.48
N VAL A 9 4.58 -11.71 -14.84
CA VAL A 9 3.83 -10.62 -14.21
C VAL A 9 4.71 -10.14 -13.06
N LEU A 10 5.47 -9.07 -13.30
CA LEU A 10 6.11 -8.31 -12.24
C LEU A 10 4.98 -7.77 -11.37
N HIS A 11 4.63 -8.51 -10.32
CA HIS A 11 3.79 -7.97 -9.28
C HIS A 11 4.59 -6.81 -8.69
N VAL A 12 4.16 -5.58 -8.97
CA VAL A 12 4.69 -4.36 -8.37
C VAL A 12 4.32 -4.41 -6.88
N SER A 13 4.98 -5.30 -6.14
CA SER A 13 5.10 -5.24 -4.68
C SER A 13 6.04 -4.10 -4.27
N LEU A 14 6.53 -3.31 -5.23
CA LEU A 14 7.26 -2.08 -4.98
C LEU A 14 6.32 -1.03 -4.37
N LEU A 15 6.47 -0.87 -3.06
CA LEU A 15 6.18 0.33 -2.25
C LEU A 15 4.70 0.60 -1.93
N GLN A 16 3.95 -0.42 -1.51
CA GLN A 16 2.73 -0.10 -0.77
C GLN A 16 3.08 0.66 0.52
N PRO A 17 2.30 1.71 0.85
CA PRO A 17 2.54 2.52 2.03
C PRO A 17 2.38 1.68 3.29
N VAL A 18 3.36 1.76 4.20
CA VAL A 18 3.33 1.02 5.47
C VAL A 18 2.99 2.01 6.57
N GLY A 19 1.95 1.73 7.35
CA GLY A 19 1.60 2.54 8.51
C GLY A 19 2.68 2.52 9.60
N VAL A 20 2.58 3.40 10.58
CA VAL A 20 3.45 3.39 11.78
C VAL A 20 2.84 2.50 12.85
N GLU A 21 3.68 1.71 13.52
CA GLU A 21 3.27 0.88 14.64
C GLU A 21 2.71 1.73 15.79
N GLY A 22 1.66 1.25 16.46
CA GLY A 22 0.99 1.98 17.54
C GLY A 22 0.05 3.10 17.09
N CYS A 23 0.03 3.49 15.80
CA CYS A 23 -0.98 4.41 15.29
C CYS A 23 -2.29 3.67 14.96
N PRO A 24 -3.42 3.97 15.62
CA PRO A 24 -4.68 3.24 15.41
C PRO A 24 -5.19 3.32 13.98
N ALA A 25 -5.08 4.50 13.34
CA ALA A 25 -5.51 4.71 11.96
C ALA A 25 -4.66 3.90 10.97
N CYS A 26 -3.34 3.88 11.17
CA CYS A 26 -2.42 3.08 10.37
C CYS A 26 -2.70 1.58 10.53
N GLY A 27 -2.95 1.11 11.76
CA GLY A 27 -3.31 -0.28 12.04
C GLY A 27 -4.63 -0.68 11.38
N ALA A 28 -5.65 0.16 11.49
CA ALA A 28 -6.96 -0.06 10.87
C ALA A 28 -6.85 -0.15 9.33
N ALA A 29 -6.14 0.77 8.69
CA ALA A 29 -5.94 0.74 7.24
C ALA A 29 -5.14 -0.50 6.80
N ALA A 30 -4.11 -0.90 7.56
CA ALA A 30 -3.36 -2.13 7.28
C ALA A 30 -4.24 -3.39 7.39
N ALA A 31 -5.12 -3.47 8.39
CA ALA A 31 -6.06 -4.57 8.56
C ALA A 31 -7.13 -4.61 7.45
N ALA A 32 -7.66 -3.45 7.07
CA ALA A 32 -8.60 -3.31 5.95
C ALA A 32 -7.97 -3.80 4.64
N ARG A 33 -6.73 -3.37 4.36
CA ARG A 33 -5.96 -3.83 3.20
C ARG A 33 -5.73 -5.34 3.19
N ALA A 34 -5.30 -5.90 4.31
CA ALA A 34 -5.09 -7.35 4.43
C ALA A 34 -6.39 -8.14 4.16
N SER A 35 -7.51 -7.60 4.61
CA SER A 35 -8.84 -8.19 4.38
C SER A 35 -9.28 -8.05 2.93
N ALA A 36 -9.04 -6.88 2.31
CA ALA A 36 -9.33 -6.62 0.91
C ALA A 36 -8.57 -7.56 -0.03
N ARG A 37 -7.28 -7.79 0.24
CA ARG A 37 -6.46 -8.76 -0.51
C ARG A 37 -7.02 -10.17 -0.46
N LYS A 38 -7.47 -10.63 0.71
CA LYS A 38 -8.08 -11.96 0.87
C LYS A 38 -9.36 -12.11 0.04
N ARG A 39 -10.08 -11.01 -0.21
CA ARG A 39 -11.31 -10.99 -1.02
C ARG A 39 -11.10 -10.66 -2.50
N GLY A 40 -9.87 -10.30 -2.92
CA GLY A 40 -9.62 -9.78 -4.27
C GLY A 40 -10.21 -8.39 -4.52
N ASP A 41 -10.41 -7.60 -3.46
CA ASP A 41 -11.07 -6.30 -3.48
C ASP A 41 -10.05 -5.17 -3.71
N ALA A 42 -9.74 -4.92 -4.98
CA ALA A 42 -8.72 -3.95 -5.37
C ALA A 42 -9.10 -2.50 -5.00
N ALA A 43 -10.39 -2.17 -4.93
CA ALA A 43 -10.86 -0.83 -4.60
C ALA A 43 -10.57 -0.52 -3.13
N THR A 44 -10.95 -1.40 -2.20
CA THR A 44 -10.64 -1.21 -0.77
C THR A 44 -9.14 -1.29 -0.49
N GLU A 45 -8.39 -2.15 -1.20
CA GLU A 45 -6.93 -2.16 -1.07
C GLU A 45 -6.32 -0.80 -1.46
N ARG A 46 -6.79 -0.20 -2.55
CA ARG A 46 -6.35 1.13 -2.99
C ARG A 46 -6.71 2.22 -1.98
N GLU A 47 -7.94 2.24 -1.48
CA GLU A 47 -8.40 3.21 -0.47
C GLU A 47 -7.58 3.12 0.82
N ALA A 48 -7.29 1.90 1.28
CA ALA A 48 -6.43 1.69 2.44
C ALA A 48 -4.99 2.20 2.20
N ASN A 49 -4.46 2.01 0.98
CA ASN A 49 -3.16 2.56 0.61
C ASN A 49 -3.17 4.10 0.60
N GLU A 50 -4.18 4.72 -0.03
CA GLU A 50 -4.35 6.17 -0.05
C GLU A 50 -4.47 6.75 1.36
N THR A 51 -5.22 6.08 2.24
CA THR A 51 -5.36 6.44 3.66
C THR A 51 -4.00 6.48 4.36
N ILE A 52 -3.16 5.45 4.17
CA ILE A 52 -1.83 5.42 4.78
C ILE A 52 -0.93 6.49 4.16
N GLN A 53 -0.96 6.71 2.85
CA GLN A 53 -0.15 7.73 2.18
C GLN A 53 -0.49 9.16 2.63
N GLN A 54 -1.76 9.47 2.81
CA GLN A 54 -2.22 10.80 3.21
C GLN A 54 -2.19 11.01 4.73
N HIS A 55 -1.84 9.99 5.50
CA HIS A 55 -1.72 10.10 6.96
C HIS A 55 -0.46 10.91 7.33
N PRO A 56 -0.47 11.75 8.39
CA PRO A 56 0.66 12.63 8.73
C PRO A 56 2.04 11.98 8.90
N HIS A 57 2.12 10.67 9.10
CA HIS A 57 3.40 9.95 9.20
C HIS A 57 4.05 9.69 7.83
N ARG A 58 3.26 9.73 6.76
CA ARG A 58 3.64 9.34 5.40
C ARG A 58 3.34 10.41 4.37
N ARG A 59 2.44 11.35 4.69
CA ARG A 59 2.10 12.46 3.82
C ARG A 59 3.36 13.27 3.56
N SER A 60 3.70 13.44 2.29
CA SER A 60 4.96 14.06 1.88
C SER A 60 5.13 15.48 2.43
N THR A 61 4.04 16.19 2.72
CA THR A 61 4.06 17.54 3.30
C THR A 61 4.40 17.56 4.80
N ASP A 62 4.17 16.46 5.51
CA ASP A 62 4.51 16.32 6.94
C ASP A 62 5.79 15.51 7.16
N TYR A 63 6.31 14.89 6.09
CA TYR A 63 7.58 14.20 6.13
C TYR A 63 8.67 15.25 6.42
N LYS A 64 9.01 15.39 7.71
CA LYS A 64 10.24 16.05 8.14
C LYS A 64 11.40 15.15 7.76
N GLY A 65 11.73 15.14 6.47
CA GLY A 65 12.96 14.53 5.98
C GLY A 65 14.09 15.06 6.84
N VAL A 66 14.69 14.18 7.64
CA VAL A 66 16.01 14.45 8.19
C VAL A 66 16.91 14.52 6.96
N LEU A 67 17.15 15.74 6.47
CA LEU A 67 18.27 16.01 5.59
C LEU A 67 19.51 15.53 6.36
N ARG A 68 20.02 14.36 5.95
CA ARG A 68 21.33 13.87 6.34
C ARG A 68 22.30 14.21 5.23
#